data_AF-A0A5E4QM43-F1
#
_entry.id   AF-A0A5E4QM43-F1
#
_cell.length_a   1.000
_cell.length_b   1.000
_cell.length_c   1.000
_cell.angle_alpha   90.00
_cell.angle_beta   90.00
_cell.angle_gamma   90.00
#
_symmetry.space_group_name_H-M   'P 1'
#
loop_
_entity.id
_entity.type
_entity.pdbx_description
1 polymer ?
#
loop_
_entity_poly.entity_id
_entity_poly.type
_entity_poly.pdbx_seq_one_letter_code
_entity_poly.pdbx_strand_id
1 'polypeptide(L)'
;MPPSSLRVVYAFAREMHPKTSDVFIQYGTAGFRTKANLLEHVVYRMGLLAVLRSRVKNGRTIGMMITASHNLEPDNGVKLIDPDGEMLEQSWEEIATRLANVSDNDLESTTGEIIKEVNADMSLKASVFIGMDTRYTSPRLAAAAVHGVIALKGTPKEFGIKIPVAGNYNTRLYVDGANGVGGKKLNIIRKTLEASGGSGTCALPETELLKGCDVTHLRMGLFR
;
A
#
# COMPACT_ATOMS: atom_id res chain seq x y z
N MET A 1 -29.03 -7.51 15.21
CA MET A 1 -27.95 -8.44 14.79
C MET A 1 -26.84 -7.60 14.20
N PRO A 2 -25.55 -7.87 14.49
CA PRO A 2 -24.47 -7.22 13.76
C PRO A 2 -24.59 -7.54 12.26
N PRO A 3 -24.19 -6.61 11.38
CA PRO A 3 -24.34 -6.81 9.94
C PRO A 3 -23.63 -8.10 9.52
N SER A 4 -24.27 -8.87 8.64
CA SER A 4 -23.79 -10.17 8.14
C SER A 4 -22.37 -10.16 7.56
N SER A 5 -21.80 -8.98 7.30
CA SER A 5 -20.43 -8.79 6.78
C SER A 5 -19.33 -9.17 7.78
N LEU A 6 -19.54 -9.00 9.09
CA LEU A 6 -18.45 -9.22 10.04
C LEU A 6 -18.16 -10.71 10.29
N ARG A 7 -19.16 -11.59 10.09
CA ARG A 7 -18.91 -13.05 10.11
C ARG A 7 -17.95 -13.50 9.02
N VAL A 8 -17.95 -12.84 7.87
CA VAL A 8 -17.00 -13.12 6.78
C VAL A 8 -15.57 -12.79 7.21
N VAL A 9 -15.40 -11.72 8.00
CA VAL A 9 -14.10 -11.35 8.60
C VAL A 9 -13.57 -12.48 9.49
N TYR A 10 -14.43 -13.05 10.34
CA TYR A 10 -14.05 -14.20 11.17
C TYR A 10 -13.74 -15.45 10.33
N ALA A 11 -14.56 -15.76 9.33
CA ALA A 11 -14.39 -16.95 8.50
C ALA A 11 -13.06 -16.94 7.72
N PHE A 12 -12.70 -15.83 7.07
CA PHE A 12 -11.39 -15.73 6.40
C PHE A 12 -10.23 -15.82 7.39
N ALA A 13 -10.34 -15.19 8.56
CA ALA A 13 -9.31 -15.27 9.58
C ALA A 13 -9.08 -16.73 10.00
N ARG A 14 -10.13 -17.44 10.41
CA ARG A 14 -9.99 -18.80 10.95
C ARG A 14 -9.57 -19.83 9.91
N GLU A 15 -10.16 -19.78 8.72
CA GLU A 15 -10.01 -20.85 7.72
C GLU A 15 -8.84 -20.61 6.75
N MET A 16 -8.51 -19.35 6.46
CA MET A 16 -7.51 -19.01 5.44
C MET A 16 -6.25 -18.35 6.03
N HIS A 17 -6.40 -17.50 7.04
CA HIS A 17 -5.30 -16.70 7.60
C HIS A 17 -5.24 -16.73 9.13
N PRO A 18 -5.20 -17.93 9.75
CA PRO A 18 -5.28 -18.05 11.20
C PRO A 18 -4.08 -17.39 11.87
N LYS A 19 -4.30 -16.76 13.02
CA LYS A 19 -3.22 -16.32 13.89
C LYS A 19 -2.62 -17.55 14.57
N THR A 20 -1.46 -17.98 14.09
CA THR A 20 -0.75 -19.20 14.52
C THR A 20 0.29 -18.96 15.62
N SER A 21 0.46 -17.71 16.07
CA SER A 21 1.49 -17.32 17.03
C SER A 21 0.96 -16.28 18.01
N ASP A 22 1.47 -16.32 19.25
CA ASP A 22 1.22 -15.30 20.28
C ASP A 22 2.32 -14.24 20.36
N VAL A 23 3.25 -14.25 19.41
CA VAL A 23 4.24 -13.17 19.29
C VAL A 23 3.50 -11.85 19.06
N PHE A 24 3.75 -10.89 19.95
CA PHE A 24 3.24 -9.53 19.79
C PHE A 24 4.01 -8.79 18.70
N ILE A 25 3.30 -8.23 17.73
CA ILE A 25 3.89 -7.52 16.59
C ILE A 25 3.39 -6.07 16.58
N GLN A 26 4.32 -5.12 16.71
CA GLN A 26 3.99 -3.69 16.75
C GLN A 26 4.05 -3.05 15.36
N TYR A 27 3.11 -2.14 15.06
CA TYR A 27 3.20 -1.29 13.87
C TYR A 27 4.23 -0.21 14.14
N GLY A 28 5.32 -0.20 13.36
CA GLY A 28 6.35 0.83 13.46
C GLY A 28 6.22 1.90 12.37
N THR A 29 7.19 2.81 12.36
CA THR A 29 7.27 3.92 11.39
C THR A 29 7.23 3.48 9.92
N ALA A 30 7.64 2.24 9.65
CA ALA A 30 7.66 1.65 8.31
C ALA A 30 6.66 0.50 8.15
N GLY A 31 5.63 0.45 8.99
CA GLY A 31 4.64 -0.62 9.06
C GLY A 31 5.09 -1.82 9.89
N PHE A 32 4.46 -2.96 9.64
CA PHE A 32 4.87 -4.24 10.24
C PHE A 32 6.04 -4.81 9.46
N ARG A 33 7.08 -5.25 10.18
CA ARG A 33 8.23 -5.99 9.61
C ARG A 33 8.65 -7.08 10.57
N THR A 34 8.65 -8.32 10.09
CA THR A 34 9.11 -9.49 10.84
C THR A 34 9.30 -10.66 9.88
N LYS A 35 9.52 -11.87 10.40
CA LYS A 35 9.59 -13.10 9.61
C LYS A 35 8.29 -13.29 8.82
N ALA A 36 8.44 -13.62 7.54
CA ALA A 36 7.30 -13.70 6.62
C ALA A 36 6.23 -14.72 7.06
N ASN A 37 6.62 -15.80 7.74
CA ASN A 37 5.71 -16.81 8.27
C ASN A 37 4.81 -16.30 9.42
N LEU A 38 5.14 -15.16 10.04
CA LEU A 38 4.32 -14.54 11.08
C LEU A 38 3.38 -13.45 10.52
N LEU A 39 3.52 -13.08 9.25
CA LEU A 39 2.85 -11.90 8.68
C LEU A 39 1.51 -12.17 8.01
N GLU A 40 1.16 -13.42 7.72
CA GLU A 40 -0.04 -13.68 6.90
C GLU A 40 -1.34 -13.16 7.54
N HIS A 41 -1.59 -13.51 8.81
CA HIS A 41 -2.74 -12.99 9.56
C HIS A 41 -2.67 -11.46 9.69
N VAL A 42 -1.47 -10.90 9.89
CA VAL A 42 -1.25 -9.44 9.99
C VAL A 42 -1.65 -8.75 8.69
N VAL A 43 -1.20 -9.26 7.54
CA VAL A 43 -1.46 -8.67 6.22
C VAL A 43 -2.94 -8.78 5.84
N TYR A 44 -3.57 -9.91 6.15
CA TYR A 44 -5.02 -10.06 6.05
C TYR A 44 -5.76 -8.98 6.85
N ARG A 45 -5.39 -8.82 8.12
CA ARG A 45 -6.00 -7.82 9.01
C ARG A 45 -5.72 -6.38 8.57
N MET A 46 -4.57 -6.13 7.94
CA MET A 46 -4.27 -4.82 7.34
C MET A 46 -5.12 -4.53 6.10
N GLY A 47 -5.55 -5.56 5.36
CA GLY A 47 -6.57 -5.42 4.32
C GLY A 47 -7.90 -4.91 4.88
N LEU A 48 -8.32 -5.41 6.04
CA LEU A 48 -9.51 -4.91 6.74
C LEU A 48 -9.33 -3.43 7.13
N LEU A 49 -8.19 -3.10 7.75
CA LEU A 49 -7.92 -1.74 8.21
C LEU A 49 -7.85 -0.74 7.05
N ALA A 50 -7.26 -1.13 5.91
CA ALA A 50 -7.18 -0.28 4.72
C ALA A 50 -8.58 0.09 4.19
N VAL A 51 -9.55 -0.82 4.27
CA VAL A 51 -10.95 -0.54 3.92
C VAL A 51 -11.57 0.47 4.87
N LEU A 52 -11.37 0.30 6.18
CA LEU A 52 -11.87 1.25 7.18
C LEU A 52 -11.24 2.64 6.98
N ARG A 53 -9.93 2.70 6.74
CA ARG A 53 -9.21 3.95 6.47
C ARG A 53 -9.73 4.64 5.22
N SER A 54 -9.97 3.88 4.14
CA SER A 54 -10.55 4.41 2.90
C SER A 54 -11.90 5.09 3.16
N ARG A 55 -12.78 4.45 3.95
CA ARG A 55 -14.10 5.02 4.32
C ARG A 55 -13.98 6.29 5.15
N VAL A 56 -13.09 6.31 6.15
CA VAL A 56 -12.80 7.52 6.94
C VAL A 56 -12.24 8.64 6.08
N LYS A 57 -11.49 8.31 5.02
CA LYS A 57 -11.03 9.26 4.00
C LYS A 57 -12.06 9.48 2.89
N ASN A 58 -13.36 9.40 3.18
CA ASN A 58 -14.46 9.65 2.24
C ASN A 58 -14.42 8.75 0.97
N GLY A 59 -14.03 7.49 1.13
CA GLY A 59 -13.91 6.52 0.03
C GLY A 59 -12.70 6.72 -0.88
N ARG A 60 -11.75 7.59 -0.52
CA ARG A 60 -10.49 7.75 -1.24
C ARG A 60 -9.66 6.47 -1.19
N THR A 61 -8.84 6.25 -2.22
CA THR A 61 -8.05 5.03 -2.35
C THR A 61 -6.92 5.00 -1.31
N ILE A 62 -6.74 3.85 -0.68
CA ILE A 62 -5.62 3.57 0.23
C ILE A 62 -4.63 2.64 -0.46
N GLY A 63 -3.34 2.87 -0.27
CA GLY A 63 -2.28 1.98 -0.73
C GLY A 63 -1.88 0.97 0.35
N MET A 64 -1.54 -0.24 -0.09
CA MET A 64 -0.86 -1.26 0.68
C MET A 64 0.41 -1.66 -0.07
N MET A 65 1.54 -1.64 0.63
CA MET A 65 2.81 -2.09 0.06
C MET A 65 3.39 -3.22 0.90
N ILE A 66 3.60 -4.37 0.26
CA ILE A 66 4.22 -5.55 0.86
C ILE A 66 5.70 -5.55 0.52
N THR A 67 6.53 -5.25 1.51
CA THR A 67 7.99 -5.22 1.36
C THR A 67 8.65 -5.11 2.72
N ALA A 68 9.84 -5.69 2.86
CA ALA A 68 10.75 -5.40 3.96
C ALA A 68 11.97 -4.57 3.55
N SER A 69 11.97 -3.95 2.37
CA SER A 69 13.05 -3.06 1.92
C SER A 69 14.43 -3.73 2.06
N HIS A 70 15.31 -3.20 2.91
CA HIS A 70 16.69 -3.67 3.13
C HIS A 70 16.83 -4.84 4.12
N ASN A 71 15.74 -5.37 4.67
CA ASN A 71 15.80 -6.54 5.55
C ASN A 71 16.25 -7.80 4.80
N LEU A 72 16.71 -8.81 5.54
CA LEU A 72 17.09 -10.11 4.98
C LEU A 72 15.92 -10.81 4.28
N GLU A 73 16.20 -11.66 3.30
CA GLU A 73 15.21 -12.39 2.50
C GLU A 73 14.06 -13.07 3.29
N PRO A 74 14.30 -13.76 4.44
CA PRO A 74 13.22 -14.42 5.18
C PRO A 74 12.24 -13.47 5.88
N ASP A 75 12.57 -12.18 5.96
CA ASP A 75 11.66 -11.17 6.48
C ASP A 75 10.74 -10.66 5.38
N ASN A 76 9.55 -10.19 5.74
CA ASN A 76 8.74 -9.37 4.86
C ASN A 76 8.07 -8.27 5.70
N GLY A 77 7.16 -7.51 5.10
CA GLY A 77 6.46 -6.47 5.81
C GLY A 77 5.27 -5.94 5.04
N VAL A 78 4.46 -5.15 5.73
CA VAL A 78 3.34 -4.42 5.11
C VAL A 78 3.25 -3.03 5.73
N LYS A 79 3.00 -2.04 4.88
CA LYS A 79 2.68 -0.68 5.30
C LYS A 79 1.48 -0.14 4.53
N LEU A 80 0.68 0.69 5.21
CA LEU A 80 -0.41 1.44 4.60
C LEU A 80 0.09 2.81 4.11
N ILE A 81 -0.49 3.28 3.01
CA ILE A 81 -0.22 4.56 2.38
C ILE A 81 -1.56 5.30 2.26
N ASP A 82 -1.62 6.49 2.83
CA ASP A 82 -2.81 7.33 2.77
C ASP A 82 -2.99 7.96 1.37
N PRO A 83 -4.15 8.58 1.07
CA PRO A 83 -4.53 8.93 -0.30
C PRO A 83 -3.60 9.88 -1.05
N ASP A 84 -2.88 10.76 -0.35
CA ASP A 84 -1.96 11.74 -0.95
C ASP A 84 -0.51 11.21 -1.04
N GLY A 85 -0.31 9.91 -0.76
CA GLY A 85 0.98 9.22 -0.83
C GLY A 85 1.78 9.27 0.47
N GLU A 86 1.24 9.89 1.51
CA GLU A 86 1.81 9.96 2.85
C GLU A 86 1.71 8.62 3.59
N MET A 87 2.51 8.50 4.65
CA MET A 87 2.42 7.35 5.54
C MET A 87 1.11 7.39 6.32
N LEU A 88 0.67 6.22 6.78
CA LEU A 88 -0.47 6.12 7.68
C LEU A 88 -0.32 7.11 8.85
N GLU A 89 -1.37 7.87 9.12
CA GLU A 89 -1.43 8.77 10.25
C GLU A 89 -1.12 8.05 11.57
N GLN A 90 -0.28 8.67 12.41
CA GLN A 90 0.25 8.05 13.62
C GLN A 90 -0.84 7.53 14.59
N SER A 91 -1.97 8.23 14.68
CA SER A 91 -3.12 7.83 15.50
C SER A 91 -3.70 6.46 15.10
N TRP A 92 -3.46 6.00 13.86
CA TRP A 92 -3.91 4.71 13.35
C TRP A 92 -2.91 3.57 13.60
N GLU A 93 -1.68 3.86 14.02
CA GLU A 93 -0.66 2.83 14.31
C GLU A 93 -1.06 1.96 15.51
N GLU A 94 -1.67 2.57 16.53
CA GLU A 94 -2.20 1.86 17.70
C GLU A 94 -3.38 0.95 17.31
N ILE A 95 -4.27 1.44 16.44
CA ILE A 95 -5.39 0.66 15.89
C ILE A 95 -4.87 -0.52 15.07
N ALA A 96 -3.87 -0.28 14.20
CA ALA A 96 -3.23 -1.32 13.41
C ALA A 96 -2.59 -2.39 14.29
N THR A 97 -1.84 -1.96 15.31
CA THR A 97 -1.20 -2.85 16.28
C THR A 97 -2.23 -3.68 17.03
N ARG A 98 -3.30 -3.07 17.55
CA ARG A 98 -4.38 -3.80 18.23
C ARG A 98 -5.03 -4.82 17.32
N LEU A 99 -5.41 -4.43 16.10
CA LEU A 99 -6.07 -5.31 15.16
C LEU A 99 -5.16 -6.48 14.72
N ALA A 100 -3.85 -6.25 14.55
CA ALA A 100 -2.91 -7.30 14.19
C ALA A 100 -2.76 -8.38 15.28
N ASN A 101 -2.88 -8.01 16.56
CA ASN A 101 -2.57 -8.91 17.67
C ASN A 101 -3.78 -9.57 18.35
N VAL A 102 -5.01 -9.14 18.04
CA VAL A 102 -6.22 -9.75 18.63
C VAL A 102 -6.35 -11.25 18.31
N SER A 103 -7.00 -12.04 19.15
CA SER A 103 -7.31 -13.43 18.83
C SER A 103 -8.25 -13.51 17.60
N ASP A 104 -8.24 -14.63 16.87
CA ASP A 104 -9.19 -14.79 15.76
C ASP A 104 -10.65 -14.76 16.23
N ASN A 105 -10.92 -15.26 17.45
CA ASN A 105 -12.27 -15.25 18.04
C ASN A 105 -12.77 -13.83 18.35
N ASP A 106 -11.87 -12.93 18.72
CA ASP A 106 -12.20 -11.55 19.08
C ASP A 106 -12.03 -10.58 17.90
N LEU A 107 -11.63 -11.07 16.72
CA LEU A 107 -11.41 -10.23 15.54
C LEU A 107 -12.71 -9.58 15.05
N GLU A 108 -13.83 -10.31 15.10
CA GLU A 108 -15.14 -9.81 14.67
C GLU A 108 -15.59 -8.62 15.55
N SER A 109 -15.55 -8.81 16.88
CA SER A 109 -15.92 -7.78 17.85
C SER A 109 -14.99 -6.58 17.78
N THR A 110 -13.68 -6.80 17.74
CA THR A 110 -12.67 -5.74 17.64
C THR A 110 -12.82 -4.92 16.36
N THR A 111 -13.11 -5.57 15.23
CA THR A 111 -13.40 -4.86 13.97
C THR A 111 -14.64 -3.98 14.12
N GLY A 112 -15.70 -4.50 14.76
CA GLY A 112 -16.92 -3.75 15.05
C GLY A 112 -16.71 -2.56 15.99
N GLU A 113 -15.82 -2.68 16.97
CA GLU A 113 -15.42 -1.60 17.87
C GLU A 113 -14.66 -0.50 17.12
N ILE A 114 -13.66 -0.88 16.31
CA ILE A 114 -12.88 0.07 15.52
C ILE A 114 -13.79 0.86 14.57
N ILE A 115 -14.75 0.21 13.90
CA ILE A 115 -15.71 0.90 13.01
C ILE A 115 -16.43 2.04 13.74
N LYS A 116 -16.83 1.81 15.00
CA LYS A 116 -17.50 2.82 15.83
C LYS A 116 -16.53 3.90 16.30
N GLU A 117 -15.34 3.49 16.76
CA GLU A 117 -14.29 4.39 17.26
C GLU A 117 -13.84 5.40 16.20
N VAL A 118 -13.60 4.95 14.98
CA VAL A 118 -13.16 5.82 13.87
C VAL A 118 -14.32 6.46 13.12
N ASN A 119 -15.57 6.21 13.55
CA ASN A 119 -16.80 6.67 12.91
C ASN A 119 -16.83 6.40 11.39
N ALA A 120 -16.47 5.17 10.98
CA ALA A 120 -16.39 4.81 9.57
C ALA A 120 -17.79 4.61 8.97
N ASP A 121 -18.11 5.36 7.91
CA ASP A 121 -19.34 5.16 7.14
C ASP A 121 -19.22 3.91 6.25
N MET A 122 -19.85 2.82 6.69
CA MET A 122 -19.84 1.52 6.00
C MET A 122 -20.65 1.51 4.70
N SER A 123 -21.42 2.56 4.39
CA SER A 123 -22.13 2.71 3.12
C SER A 123 -21.22 3.19 1.99
N LEU A 124 -20.11 3.86 2.33
CA LEU A 124 -19.14 4.35 1.35
C LEU A 124 -18.39 3.19 0.70
N LYS A 125 -18.16 3.34 -0.61
CA LYS A 125 -17.26 2.47 -1.37
C LYS A 125 -15.84 2.67 -0.87
N ALA A 126 -15.09 1.58 -0.79
CA ALA A 126 -13.68 1.58 -0.41
C ALA A 126 -12.85 0.92 -1.52
N SER A 127 -11.72 1.54 -1.87
CA SER A 127 -10.78 1.03 -2.88
C SER A 127 -9.39 0.94 -2.27
N VAL A 128 -8.72 -0.20 -2.48
CA VAL A 128 -7.40 -0.46 -1.91
C VAL A 128 -6.46 -0.94 -2.99
N PHE A 129 -5.33 -0.26 -3.16
CA PHE A 129 -4.29 -0.62 -4.13
C PHE A 129 -3.23 -1.46 -3.45
N ILE A 130 -2.99 -2.67 -3.95
CA ILE A 130 -2.03 -3.60 -3.36
C ILE A 130 -0.83 -3.73 -4.31
N GLY A 131 0.34 -3.40 -3.79
CA GLY A 131 1.63 -3.63 -4.44
C GLY A 131 2.54 -4.47 -3.57
N MET A 132 3.50 -5.15 -4.18
CA MET A 132 4.44 -6.01 -3.47
C MET A 132 5.81 -6.00 -4.11
N ASP A 133 6.87 -6.27 -3.36
CA ASP A 133 8.21 -6.50 -3.92
C ASP A 133 8.37 -7.92 -4.52
N THR A 134 9.59 -8.30 -4.84
CA THR A 134 9.94 -9.59 -5.47
C THR A 134 10.25 -10.72 -4.47
N ARG A 135 10.02 -10.54 -3.17
CA ARG A 135 10.27 -11.60 -2.18
C ARG A 135 9.39 -12.81 -2.47
N TYR A 136 9.92 -14.01 -2.24
CA TYR A 136 9.21 -15.26 -2.51
C TYR A 136 7.84 -15.33 -1.81
N THR A 137 7.74 -14.75 -0.60
CA THR A 137 6.50 -14.74 0.20
C THR A 137 5.52 -13.63 -0.17
N SER A 138 5.94 -12.63 -0.97
CA SER A 138 5.14 -11.46 -1.30
C SER A 138 3.82 -11.79 -2.02
N PRO A 139 3.75 -12.70 -3.02
CA PRO A 139 2.48 -13.09 -3.66
C PRO A 139 1.46 -13.66 -2.69
N ARG A 140 1.89 -14.52 -1.76
CA ARG A 140 1.00 -15.12 -0.73
C ARG A 140 0.45 -14.05 0.22
N LEU A 141 1.31 -13.11 0.65
CA LEU A 141 0.88 -12.01 1.50
C LEU A 141 -0.06 -11.05 0.75
N ALA A 142 0.16 -10.81 -0.54
CA ALA A 142 -0.73 -9.99 -1.36
C ALA A 142 -2.14 -10.60 -1.45
N ALA A 143 -2.22 -11.92 -1.65
CA ALA A 143 -3.50 -12.63 -1.62
C ALA A 143 -4.20 -12.50 -0.24
N ALA A 144 -3.45 -12.57 0.87
CA ALA A 144 -4.02 -12.33 2.20
C ALA A 144 -4.59 -10.92 2.34
N ALA A 145 -3.88 -9.89 1.85
CA ALA A 145 -4.39 -8.52 1.84
C ALA A 145 -5.70 -8.41 1.02
N VAL A 146 -5.75 -9.04 -0.16
CA VAL A 146 -6.95 -9.08 -1.02
C VAL A 146 -8.14 -9.68 -0.26
N HIS A 147 -7.95 -10.82 0.43
CA HIS A 147 -9.01 -11.42 1.23
C HIS A 147 -9.51 -10.49 2.34
N GLY A 148 -8.60 -9.76 3.00
CA GLY A 148 -8.98 -8.74 3.99
C GLY A 148 -9.83 -7.63 3.39
N VAL A 149 -9.43 -7.10 2.23
CA VAL A 149 -10.19 -6.06 1.53
C VAL A 149 -11.59 -6.56 1.15
N ILE A 150 -11.70 -7.77 0.60
CA ILE A 150 -12.98 -8.36 0.18
C ILE A 150 -13.88 -8.65 1.39
N ALA A 151 -13.32 -9.11 2.51
CA ALA A 151 -14.08 -9.45 3.71
C ALA A 151 -14.89 -8.26 4.28
N LEU A 152 -14.40 -7.02 4.10
CA LEU A 152 -15.13 -5.80 4.45
C LEU A 152 -15.78 -5.07 3.26
N LYS A 153 -16.01 -5.80 2.15
CA LYS A 153 -16.66 -5.30 0.93
C LYS A 153 -15.91 -4.11 0.29
N GLY A 154 -14.60 -4.08 0.44
CA GLY A 154 -13.72 -3.19 -0.33
C GLY A 154 -13.45 -3.73 -1.73
N THR A 155 -12.96 -2.87 -2.61
CA THR A 155 -12.51 -3.24 -3.97
C THR A 155 -10.98 -3.28 -3.98
N PRO A 156 -10.35 -4.46 -4.02
CA PRO A 156 -8.91 -4.56 -4.20
C PRO A 156 -8.54 -4.27 -5.64
N LYS A 157 -7.43 -3.56 -5.86
CA LYS A 157 -6.77 -3.45 -7.16
C LYS A 157 -5.30 -3.85 -7.01
N GLU A 158 -4.99 -5.02 -7.54
CA GLU A 158 -3.63 -5.55 -7.52
C GLU A 158 -2.82 -4.95 -8.67
N PHE A 159 -1.61 -4.49 -8.35
CA PHE A 159 -0.65 -4.05 -9.37
C PHE A 159 0.54 -5.01 -9.50
N GLY A 160 0.53 -6.13 -8.78
CA GLY A 160 1.61 -7.12 -8.80
C GLY A 160 2.95 -6.57 -8.28
N ILE A 161 4.03 -7.04 -8.89
CA ILE A 161 5.41 -6.66 -8.53
C ILE A 161 5.61 -5.14 -8.75
N LYS A 162 5.71 -4.42 -7.64
CA LYS A 162 6.21 -3.05 -7.55
C LYS A 162 7.57 -3.10 -6.87
N ILE A 163 8.62 -2.88 -7.65
CA ILE A 163 10.01 -2.98 -7.18
C ILE A 163 10.27 -1.84 -6.18
N PRO A 164 10.73 -2.11 -4.94
CA PRO A 164 11.28 -1.08 -4.07
C PRO A 164 12.52 -0.52 -4.76
N VAL A 165 12.54 0.79 -4.92
CA VAL A 165 13.40 1.57 -5.83
C VAL A 165 14.91 1.18 -5.77
N ALA A 166 15.32 0.11 -6.48
CA ALA A 166 16.68 -0.16 -6.94
C ALA A 166 16.67 -1.01 -8.24
N GLY A 167 16.70 -0.35 -9.40
CA GLY A 167 16.76 -0.96 -10.74
C GLY A 167 16.60 0.11 -11.85
N ASN A 168 17.00 -0.17 -13.10
CA ASN A 168 17.00 0.81 -14.19
C ASN A 168 15.62 1.45 -14.42
N TYR A 169 15.55 2.78 -14.29
CA TYR A 169 14.33 3.57 -14.50
C TYR A 169 14.32 4.26 -15.86
N ASN A 170 13.12 4.62 -16.28
CA ASN A 170 12.93 5.88 -16.99
C ASN A 170 13.29 7.02 -16.02
N THR A 171 14.36 7.75 -16.30
CA THR A 171 14.95 8.83 -15.47
C THR A 171 14.07 10.09 -15.36
N ARG A 172 12.75 9.95 -15.51
CA ARG A 172 11.79 11.05 -15.44
C ARG A 172 11.04 11.02 -14.12
N LEU A 173 11.36 11.98 -13.26
CA LEU A 173 10.66 12.25 -12.01
C LEU A 173 9.47 13.18 -12.30
N TYR A 174 8.25 12.71 -12.10
CA TYR A 174 7.04 13.53 -12.19
C TYR A 174 6.72 14.07 -10.80
N VAL A 175 6.71 15.40 -10.67
CA VAL A 175 6.43 16.09 -9.40
C VAL A 175 5.21 16.97 -9.60
N ASP A 176 4.12 16.66 -8.90
CA ASP A 176 3.00 17.58 -8.76
C ASP A 176 3.32 18.58 -7.65
N GLY A 177 3.44 19.86 -8.02
CA GLY A 177 3.76 20.94 -7.09
C GLY A 177 2.57 21.41 -6.26
N ALA A 178 1.36 20.88 -6.47
CA ALA A 178 0.11 21.23 -5.79
C ALA A 178 -0.10 22.76 -5.64
N ASN A 179 0.38 23.54 -6.63
CA ASN A 179 0.41 25.01 -6.64
C ASN A 179 1.09 25.70 -5.43
N GLY A 180 1.87 24.96 -4.64
CA GLY A 180 2.53 25.44 -3.44
C GLY A 180 3.96 25.96 -3.65
N VAL A 181 4.57 26.47 -2.58
CA VAL A 181 5.96 26.96 -2.56
C VAL A 181 6.96 25.84 -2.88
N GLY A 182 6.60 24.58 -2.57
CA GLY A 182 7.40 23.39 -2.91
C GLY A 182 7.62 23.23 -4.41
N GLY A 183 6.59 23.43 -5.24
CA GLY A 183 6.71 23.37 -6.70
C GLY A 183 7.64 24.45 -7.26
N LYS A 184 7.59 25.67 -6.70
CA LYS A 184 8.51 26.78 -7.07
C LYS A 184 9.96 26.46 -6.71
N LYS A 185 10.20 25.88 -5.52
CA LYS A 185 11.55 25.48 -5.06
C LYS A 185 12.13 24.33 -5.90
N LEU A 186 11.32 23.34 -6.25
CA LEU A 186 11.72 22.25 -7.14
C LEU A 186 12.06 22.74 -8.54
N ASN A 187 11.38 23.78 -9.02
CA ASN A 187 11.71 24.40 -10.31
C ASN A 187 13.06 25.14 -10.27
N ILE A 188 13.44 25.73 -9.13
CA ILE A 188 14.78 26.32 -8.94
C ILE A 188 15.85 25.22 -8.96
N ILE A 189 15.64 24.14 -8.19
CA ILE A 189 16.54 22.98 -8.15
C ILE A 189 16.71 22.37 -9.54
N ARG A 190 15.63 22.20 -10.29
CA ARG A 190 15.66 21.74 -11.69
C ARG A 190 16.57 22.63 -12.54
N LYS A 191 16.36 23.94 -12.53
CA LYS A 191 17.17 24.89 -13.32
C LYS A 191 18.65 24.86 -12.93
N THR A 192 18.95 24.69 -11.64
CA THR A 192 20.33 24.54 -11.15
C THR A 192 20.99 23.26 -11.66
N LEU A 193 20.23 22.16 -11.74
CA LEU A 193 20.71 20.87 -12.25
C LEU A 193 20.82 20.83 -13.79
N GLU A 194 19.98 21.59 -14.50
CA GLU A 194 20.06 21.75 -15.95
C GLU A 194 21.26 22.64 -16.35
N ALA A 195 21.55 23.69 -15.57
CA ALA A 195 22.69 24.58 -15.79
C ALA A 195 24.06 23.90 -15.54
N SER A 196 24.10 22.81 -14.76
CA SER A 196 25.30 22.00 -14.53
C SER A 196 25.53 20.89 -15.57
N GLY A 197 24.77 20.88 -16.69
CA GLY A 197 25.03 20.03 -17.86
C GLY A 197 24.17 18.76 -17.98
N GLY A 198 23.12 18.59 -17.17
CA GLY A 198 22.16 17.51 -17.36
C GLY A 198 21.13 17.80 -18.46
N SER A 199 21.38 17.36 -19.69
CA SER A 199 20.44 17.53 -20.82
C SER A 199 19.20 16.64 -20.67
N GLY A 200 18.04 17.23 -20.40
CA GLY A 200 16.76 16.53 -20.45
C GLY A 200 15.60 17.50 -20.67
N THR A 201 15.27 17.80 -21.92
CA THR A 201 14.12 18.64 -22.26
C THR A 201 12.80 17.90 -22.02
N CYS A 202 11.83 18.57 -21.40
CA CYS A 202 10.46 18.07 -21.27
C CYS A 202 9.51 19.18 -21.73
N ALA A 203 9.04 19.06 -22.97
CA ALA A 203 7.88 19.80 -23.46
C ALA A 203 6.66 18.87 -23.40
N LEU A 204 5.56 19.35 -22.83
CA LEU A 204 4.26 18.69 -22.88
C LEU A 204 3.55 19.12 -24.17
N PRO A 205 2.99 18.22 -24.99
CA PRO A 205 1.90 18.59 -25.87
C PRO A 205 0.58 18.57 -25.07
N GLU A 206 -0.14 19.67 -25.14
CA GLU A 206 -1.56 19.72 -24.77
C GLU A 206 -2.35 18.78 -25.69
N THR A 207 -3.31 18.07 -25.09
CA THR A 207 -4.45 17.40 -25.74
C THR A 207 -4.15 16.29 -26.77
N GLU A 208 -4.39 15.02 -26.42
CA GLU A 208 -5.31 14.12 -27.16
C GLU A 208 -5.32 12.67 -26.63
N LEU A 209 -6.51 12.07 -26.72
CA LEU A 209 -6.84 10.67 -26.43
C LEU A 209 -6.20 9.70 -27.46
N LEU A 210 -5.90 8.48 -27.00
CA LEU A 210 -5.90 7.19 -27.73
C LEU A 210 -5.26 7.15 -29.13
N LYS A 211 -4.13 6.44 -29.26
CA LYS A 211 -3.95 5.23 -30.11
C LYS A 211 -2.49 4.80 -30.12
N GLY A 212 -2.28 3.49 -30.21
CA GLY A 212 -0.95 2.89 -30.23
C GLY A 212 -0.09 3.40 -31.39
N CYS A 213 1.22 3.46 -31.15
CA CYS A 213 2.20 3.47 -32.21
C CYS A 213 3.47 2.78 -31.71
N ASP A 214 3.82 1.73 -32.43
CA ASP A 214 5.00 0.89 -32.30
C ASP A 214 6.15 1.62 -33.02
N VAL A 215 7.29 1.86 -32.36
CA VAL A 215 8.52 2.28 -33.04
C VAL A 215 9.74 1.69 -32.36
N THR A 216 10.27 0.68 -33.03
CA THR A 216 11.58 0.06 -32.92
C THR A 216 12.77 1.03 -33.02
N HIS A 217 13.86 0.62 -32.34
CA HIS A 217 15.29 0.90 -32.58
C HIS A 217 15.94 2.16 -31.97
N LEU A 218 16.81 1.90 -30.98
CA LEU A 218 18.19 2.41 -30.98
C LEU A 218 19.08 1.54 -30.06
N ARG A 219 20.01 0.81 -30.68
CA ARG A 219 21.16 0.15 -30.03
C ARG A 219 22.24 1.18 -29.74
N MET A 220 22.73 1.23 -28.50
CA MET A 220 24.10 1.61 -28.13
C MET A 220 24.41 0.82 -26.86
N GLY A 221 25.50 0.09 -26.68
CA GLY A 221 26.85 0.20 -27.21
C GLY A 221 27.72 -0.13 -26.00
N LEU A 222 28.22 -1.36 -25.92
CA LEU A 222 29.13 -1.78 -24.85
C LEU A 222 30.35 -0.86 -24.87
N PHE A 223 30.66 -0.25 -23.73
CA PHE A 223 32.01 0.20 -23.43
C PHE A 223 32.51 -0.57 -22.21
N ARG A 224 33.77 -0.99 -22.36
CA ARG A 224 34.55 -1.96 -21.59
C ARG A 224 34.64 -1.64 -20.11
#